data_AF-A0A966YYU6-F1
#
_entry.id   AF-A0A966YYU6-F1
#
_cell.length_a   1.000
_cell.length_b   1.000
_cell.length_c   1.000
_cell.angle_alpha   90.00
_cell.angle_beta   90.00
_cell.angle_gamma   90.00
#
_symmetry.space_group_name_H-M   'P 1'
#
loop_
_entity.id
_entity.type
_entity.pdbx_description
1 polymer ?
#
loop_
_entity_poly.entity_id
_entity_poly.type
_entity_poly.pdbx_seq_one_letter_code
_entity_poly.pdbx_strand_id
1 'polypeptide(L)'
;MSNGSDVEFTWVDSTSSFQRIVEELLTCDRYAIDTEFHRERTYFPALALVQLGWGDGNIVLVDPTSVDLAPLRQLFESDVEAVFHAAQQDLDVLT
;
A
#
# COMPACT_ATOMS: atom_id res chain seq x y z
N MET A 1 32.66 7.48 -2.22
CA MET A 1 31.41 8.24 -2.02
C MET A 1 30.29 7.38 -2.57
N SER A 2 29.74 6.52 -1.74
CA SER A 2 28.65 5.60 -2.06
C SER A 2 27.82 5.50 -0.80
N ASN A 3 26.64 6.11 -0.77
CA ASN A 3 25.59 5.77 0.19
C ASN A 3 24.27 6.41 -0.27
N GLY A 4 23.84 6.08 -1.50
CA GLY A 4 22.42 6.01 -1.76
C GLY A 4 21.99 4.64 -1.25
N SER A 5 21.26 4.59 -0.15
CA SER A 5 20.63 3.35 0.31
C SER A 5 19.58 2.97 -0.73
N ASP A 6 19.94 2.11 -1.68
CA ASP A 6 18.97 1.45 -2.56
C ASP A 6 18.03 0.65 -1.66
N VAL A 7 16.84 1.20 -1.44
CA VAL A 7 15.76 0.48 -0.78
C VAL A 7 15.26 -0.53 -1.79
N GLU A 8 15.48 -1.82 -1.51
CA GLU A 8 15.01 -2.90 -2.38
C GLU A 8 13.48 -2.97 -2.26
N PHE A 9 12.79 -2.71 -3.37
CA PHE A 9 11.33 -2.76 -3.44
C PHE A 9 10.90 -3.75 -4.51
N THR A 10 9.72 -4.33 -4.33
CA THR A 10 9.07 -5.19 -5.33
C THR A 10 7.96 -4.43 -6.03
N TRP A 11 8.01 -4.37 -7.36
CA TRP A 11 6.93 -3.83 -8.18
C TRP A 11 5.85 -4.89 -8.42
N VAL A 12 4.59 -4.55 -8.17
CA VAL A 12 3.44 -5.45 -8.32
C VAL A 12 2.44 -4.85 -9.32
N ASP A 13 2.32 -5.51 -10.46
CA ASP A 13 1.47 -5.14 -11.59
C ASP A 13 0.41 -6.20 -11.95
N SER A 14 0.29 -7.25 -11.11
CA SER A 14 -0.65 -8.35 -11.34
C SER A 14 -1.44 -8.70 -10.09
N THR A 15 -2.74 -8.92 -10.25
CA THR A 15 -3.66 -9.32 -9.16
C THR A 15 -3.21 -10.56 -8.41
N SER A 16 -2.69 -11.58 -9.13
CA SER A 16 -2.22 -12.81 -8.48
C SER A 16 -1.01 -12.59 -7.58
N SER A 17 -0.12 -11.67 -7.94
CA SER A 17 1.03 -11.32 -7.11
C SER A 17 0.60 -10.48 -5.92
N PHE A 18 -0.31 -9.53 -6.14
CA PHE A 18 -0.90 -8.75 -5.06
C PHE A 18 -1.64 -9.61 -4.03
N GLN A 19 -2.40 -10.61 -4.46
CA GLN A 19 -3.07 -11.54 -3.55
C GLN A 19 -2.07 -12.30 -2.66
N ARG A 20 -0.94 -12.76 -3.20
CA ARG A 20 0.10 -13.43 -2.38
C ARG A 20 0.69 -12.49 -1.33
N ILE A 21 0.91 -11.22 -1.68
CA ILE A 21 1.38 -10.21 -0.73
C ILE A 21 0.35 -9.99 0.39
N VAL A 22 -0.94 -9.93 0.06
CA VAL A 22 -2.01 -9.82 1.06
C VAL A 22 -2.04 -11.04 1.99
N GLU A 23 -1.94 -12.25 1.44
CA GLU A 23 -1.89 -13.49 2.23
C GLU A 23 -0.68 -13.51 3.19
N GLU A 24 0.48 -12.99 2.76
CA GLU A 24 1.66 -12.85 3.62
C GLU A 24 1.44 -11.80 4.73
N LEU A 25 0.91 -10.63 4.38
CA LEU A 25 0.64 -9.54 5.32
C LEU A 25 -0.35 -9.95 6.42
N LEU A 26 -1.33 -10.81 6.10
CA LEU A 26 -2.27 -11.36 7.07
C LEU A 26 -1.61 -12.24 8.15
N THR A 27 -0.36 -12.68 7.94
CA THR A 27 0.41 -13.46 8.92
C THR A 27 1.35 -12.61 9.77
N CYS A 28 1.46 -11.31 9.47
CA CYS A 28 2.33 -10.38 10.17
C CYS A 28 1.62 -9.74 11.36
N ASP A 29 2.39 -9.24 12.33
CA ASP A 29 1.82 -8.50 13.48
C ASP A 29 1.32 -7.11 13.08
N ARG A 30 2.01 -6.47 12.11
CA ARG A 30 1.70 -5.13 11.62
C ARG A 30 2.19 -4.93 10.19
N TYR A 31 1.58 -3.99 9.49
CA TYR A 31 2.04 -3.50 8.19
C TYR A 31 1.89 -1.98 8.10
N ALA A 32 2.78 -1.35 7.34
CA ALA A 32 2.69 0.03 6.93
C ALA A 32 1.98 0.11 5.58
N ILE A 33 1.10 1.09 5.43
CA ILE A 33 0.43 1.40 4.17
C ILE A 33 0.46 2.91 3.94
N ASP A 34 0.73 3.28 2.69
CA ASP A 34 0.64 4.66 2.21
C ASP A 34 0.04 4.65 0.80
N THR A 35 -0.69 5.70 0.44
CA THR A 35 -1.39 5.79 -0.84
C THR A 35 -1.20 7.15 -1.48
N GLU A 36 -0.71 7.16 -2.72
CA GLU A 36 -0.55 8.38 -3.50
C GLU A 36 -1.78 8.58 -4.40
N PHE A 37 -2.34 9.79 -4.38
CA PHE A 37 -3.50 10.16 -5.19
C PHE A 37 -3.14 11.25 -6.20
N HIS A 38 -3.58 11.10 -7.45
CA HIS A 38 -3.53 12.19 -8.42
C HIS A 38 -4.70 13.15 -8.20
N ARG A 39 -4.42 14.38 -7.73
CA ARG A 39 -5.42 15.44 -7.51
C ARG A 39 -5.74 16.27 -8.77
N GLU A 40 -5.74 15.67 -9.96
CA GLU A 40 -6.05 16.38 -11.21
C GLU A 40 -7.47 16.09 -11.74
N ARG A 41 -8.39 17.03 -11.48
CA ARG A 41 -9.64 17.33 -12.26
C ARG A 41 -10.68 16.22 -12.47
N THR A 42 -10.74 15.17 -11.65
CA THR A 42 -11.88 14.23 -11.60
C THR A 42 -12.55 14.25 -10.22
N TYR A 43 -13.88 14.15 -10.19
CA TYR A 43 -14.72 14.23 -8.98
C TYR A 43 -14.48 13.07 -7.98
N PHE A 44 -13.72 12.04 -8.40
CA PHE A 44 -13.23 10.96 -7.55
C PHE A 44 -11.69 10.93 -7.63
N PRO A 45 -10.97 10.90 -6.49
CA PRO A 45 -9.51 10.80 -6.49
C PRO A 45 -9.09 9.47 -7.13
N ALA A 46 -8.31 9.54 -8.20
CA ALA A 46 -7.72 8.36 -8.81
C ALA A 46 -6.51 7.94 -7.96
N LEU A 47 -6.59 6.74 -7.39
CA LEU A 47 -5.49 6.12 -6.67
C LEU A 47 -4.36 5.86 -7.68
N ALA A 48 -3.18 6.41 -7.44
CA ALA A 48 -2.05 6.38 -8.36
C ALA A 48 -1.01 5.33 -7.98
N LEU A 49 -0.84 5.07 -6.68
CA LEU A 49 0.07 4.06 -6.16
C LEU A 49 -0.37 3.62 -4.77
N VAL A 50 -0.25 2.33 -4.46
CA VAL A 50 -0.30 1.83 -3.07
C VAL A 50 1.10 1.36 -2.69
N GLN A 51 1.58 1.80 -1.54
CA GLN A 51 2.85 1.39 -0.95
C GLN A 51 2.55 0.54 0.29
N LEU A 52 3.12 -0.65 0.35
CA LEU A 52 3.00 -1.57 1.48
C LEU A 52 4.39 -1.88 2.03
N GLY A 53 4.52 -1.87 3.35
CA GLY A 53 5.75 -2.23 4.03
C GLY A 53 5.50 -3.12 5.23
N TRP A 54 6.34 -4.12 5.46
CA TRP A 54 6.26 -4.97 6.66
C TRP A 54 7.62 -5.55 7.01
N GLY A 55 7.75 -6.06 8.25
CA GLY A 55 9.01 -6.61 8.76
C GLY A 55 10.18 -5.63 8.69
N ASP A 56 11.40 -6.16 8.66
CA ASP A 56 12.65 -5.39 8.61
C ASP A 56 13.10 -5.11 7.16
N GLY A 57 12.21 -4.56 6.34
CA GLY A 57 12.59 -4.00 5.03
C GLY A 57 11.82 -4.51 3.80
N ASN A 58 10.75 -5.30 3.96
CA ASN A 58 9.92 -5.66 2.80
C ASN A 58 9.11 -4.45 2.37
N ILE A 59 9.27 -4.04 1.12
CA ILE A 59 8.54 -2.92 0.52
C ILE A 59 7.98 -3.33 -0.83
N VAL A 60 6.68 -3.07 -1.03
CA VAL A 60 5.96 -3.34 -2.26
C VAL A 60 5.30 -2.07 -2.77
N LEU A 61 5.45 -1.85 -4.08
CA LEU A 61 4.76 -0.80 -4.83
C LEU A 61 3.72 -1.46 -5.73
N VAL A 62 2.44 -1.18 -5.49
CA VAL A 62 1.32 -1.75 -6.24
C VAL A 62 0.74 -0.69 -7.16
N ASP A 63 0.65 -1.01 -8.45
CA ASP A 63 -0.01 -0.18 -9.45
C ASP A 63 -1.54 -0.43 -9.44
N PRO A 64 -2.35 0.50 -8.91
CA PRO A 64 -3.80 0.34 -8.82
C PRO A 64 -4.50 0.41 -10.19
N THR A 65 -3.81 0.83 -11.25
CA THR A 65 -4.37 0.87 -12.61
C THR A 65 -4.32 -0.49 -13.31
N SER A 66 -3.40 -1.36 -12.85
CA SER A 66 -3.13 -2.68 -13.43
C SER A 66 -3.56 -3.85 -12.51
N VAL A 67 -3.83 -3.57 -11.24
CA VAL A 67 -4.10 -4.56 -10.19
C VAL A 67 -5.50 -4.38 -9.60
N ASP A 68 -6.21 -5.48 -9.37
CA ASP A 68 -7.45 -5.47 -8.57
C ASP A 68 -7.11 -5.35 -7.08
N LEU A 69 -7.54 -4.25 -6.47
CA LEU A 69 -7.31 -3.94 -5.05
C LEU A 69 -8.33 -4.60 -4.10
N ALA A 70 -9.31 -5.36 -4.59
CA ALA A 70 -10.27 -6.06 -3.73
C ALA A 70 -9.63 -6.86 -2.57
N PRO A 71 -8.46 -7.52 -2.74
CA PRO A 71 -7.77 -8.20 -1.63
C PRO A 71 -7.36 -7.28 -0.47
N LEU A 72 -7.11 -5.98 -0.70
CA LEU A 72 -6.74 -5.02 0.34
C LEU A 72 -7.78 -4.95 1.47
N ARG A 73 -9.06 -5.17 1.13
CA ARG A 73 -10.17 -5.23 2.08
C ARG A 73 -9.93 -6.26 3.19
N GLN A 74 -9.31 -7.40 2.86
CA GLN A 74 -9.03 -8.46 3.83
C GLN A 74 -8.07 -7.98 4.91
N LEU A 75 -7.10 -7.13 4.56
CA LEU A 75 -6.17 -6.53 5.52
C LEU A 75 -6.88 -5.57 6.48
N PHE A 76 -7.79 -4.75 5.98
CA PHE A 76 -8.57 -3.83 6.83
C PHE A 76 -9.63 -4.51 7.69
N GLU A 77 -10.11 -5.68 7.28
CA GLU A 77 -11.06 -6.49 8.06
C GLU A 77 -10.34 -7.46 9.04
N SER A 78 -9.01 -7.54 8.97
CA SER A 78 -8.19 -8.38 9.86
C SER A 78 -7.82 -7.67 11.16
N ASP A 79 -7.34 -8.45 12.14
CA ASP A 79 -6.80 -7.94 13.40
C ASP A 79 -5.34 -7.45 13.30
N VAL A 80 -4.75 -7.43 12.08
CA VAL A 80 -3.37 -7.00 11.86
C VAL A 80 -3.27 -5.47 11.96
N GLU A 81 -2.28 -4.97 12.70
CA GLU A 81 -2.13 -3.52 12.92
C GLU A 81 -1.71 -2.80 11.64
N ALA A 82 -2.57 -1.90 11.16
CA ALA A 82 -2.29 -1.03 10.03
C ALA A 82 -1.64 0.29 10.49
N VAL A 83 -0.41 0.54 10.06
CA VAL A 83 0.36 1.75 10.37
C VAL A 83 0.32 2.71 9.17
N PHE A 84 -0.22 3.90 9.37
CA PHE A 84 -0.27 4.95 8.36
C PHE A 84 0.68 6.08 8.73
N HIS A 85 1.39 6.65 7.75
CA HIS A 85 2.17 7.86 7.95
C HIS A 85 1.32 9.07 7.56
N ALA A 86 1.01 9.93 8.54
CA ALA A 86 0.17 11.14 8.38
C ALA A 86 -1.34 10.90 8.14
N ALA A 87 -1.99 10.12 9.01
CA ALA A 87 -3.45 9.96 9.09
C ALA A 87 -4.27 11.29 9.23
N GLN A 88 -3.62 12.45 9.34
CA GLN A 88 -4.27 13.75 9.47
C GLN A 88 -4.79 14.30 8.12
N GLN A 89 -4.16 13.99 6.98
CA GLN A 89 -4.66 14.40 5.65
C GLN A 89 -5.71 13.43 5.07
N ASP A 90 -5.67 12.15 5.46
CA ASP A 90 -6.64 11.15 5.00
C ASP A 90 -7.99 11.25 5.74
N LEU A 91 -7.99 11.65 7.02
CA LEU A 91 -9.21 11.90 7.80
C LEU A 91 -10.02 13.10 7.26
N ASP A 92 -9.37 14.09 6.65
CA ASP A 92 -10.02 15.26 6.04
C ASP A 92 -10.72 14.94 4.71
N VAL A 93 -10.39 13.82 4.05
CA VAL A 93 -11.08 13.38 2.82
C VAL A 93 -12.33 12.53 3.15
N LEU A 94 -12.43 12.00 4.38
CA LEU A 94 -13.51 11.12 4.83
C LEU A 94 -14.58 11.82 5.70
N THR A 95 -14.45 13.12 6.01
CA THR A 95 -15.44 13.94 6.74
C THR A 95 -16.07 14.98 5.83
#